data_AF-A0A6G1RTP2-F1
#
_entry.id   AF-A0A6G1RTP2-F1
#
_cell.length_a   1.000
_cell.length_b   1.000
_cell.length_c   1.000
_cell.angle_alpha   90.00
_cell.angle_beta   90.00
_cell.angle_gamma   90.00
#
_symmetry.space_group_name_H-M   'P 1'
#
loop_
_entity.id
_entity.type
_entity.pdbx_description
1 polymer ?
#
loop_
_entity_poly.entity_id
_entity_poly.type
_entity_poly.pdbx_seq_one_letter_code
_entity_poly.pdbx_strand_id
1 'polypeptide(L)'
;ILNAYPSEKEMLKELLQNADDAKATEICFVFDPRQHPADRIFDEKWAPLQGPALCVYNNQPFTEDDIRGIQNLGKGTKVGNPCKTGQYGIGFNSVYHITDCPSFISGNDILCIFDPHARYAPGSTSTSPGRMFRDLDADFRTQFSDVLDLYLGNHFKLDNCT
;
A
#
# COMPACT_ATOMS: atom_id res chain seq x y z
N ILE A 1 1.33 -15.22 -11.70
CA ILE A 1 0.27 -14.20 -11.48
C ILE A 1 0.50 -13.02 -12.41
N LEU A 2 1.67 -12.38 -12.38
CA LEU A 2 2.04 -11.26 -13.28
C LEU A 2 1.89 -11.57 -14.78
N ASN A 3 2.25 -12.78 -15.24
CA ASN A 3 2.06 -13.16 -16.65
C ASN A 3 0.59 -13.24 -17.11
N ALA A 4 -0.38 -13.24 -16.18
CA ALA A 4 -1.80 -13.25 -16.49
C ALA A 4 -2.40 -11.82 -16.60
N TYR A 5 -1.64 -10.78 -16.24
CA TYR A 5 -2.05 -9.37 -16.29
C TYR A 5 -1.17 -8.61 -17.29
N PRO A 6 -1.58 -8.51 -18.55
CA PRO A 6 -0.69 -8.06 -19.61
C PRO A 6 -0.49 -6.54 -19.72
N SER A 7 -1.00 -5.68 -18.81
CA SER A 7 -0.71 -4.24 -18.93
C SER A 7 -0.86 -3.41 -17.65
N GLU A 8 -0.02 -2.38 -17.54
CA GLU A 8 -0.10 -1.27 -16.58
C GLU A 8 -1.48 -0.59 -16.56
N LYS A 9 -2.20 -0.62 -17.70
CA LYS A 9 -3.58 -0.09 -17.79
C LYS A 9 -4.58 -0.91 -16.99
N GLU A 10 -4.39 -2.22 -16.87
CA GLU A 10 -5.25 -3.05 -16.03
C GLU A 10 -5.01 -2.74 -14.55
N MET A 11 -3.76 -2.47 -14.14
CA MET A 11 -3.46 -2.04 -12.77
C MET A 11 -4.23 -0.78 -12.36
N LEU A 12 -4.25 0.26 -13.20
CA LEU A 12 -5.01 1.48 -12.90
C LEU A 12 -6.51 1.22 -12.79
N LYS A 13 -7.07 0.35 -13.65
CA LYS A 13 -8.49 -0.03 -13.58
C LYS A 13 -8.82 -0.79 -12.32
N GLU A 14 -7.94 -1.67 -11.86
CA GLU A 14 -8.12 -2.44 -10.63
C GLU A 14 -8.08 -1.53 -9.40
N LEU A 15 -7.16 -0.56 -9.36
CA LEU A 15 -7.14 0.45 -8.29
C LEU A 15 -8.37 1.36 -8.32
N LEU A 16 -8.84 1.74 -9.51
CA LEU A 16 -10.09 2.48 -9.67
C LEU A 16 -11.30 1.67 -9.18
N GLN A 17 -11.36 0.38 -9.49
CA GLN A 17 -12.41 -0.52 -9.01
C GLN A 17 -12.37 -0.66 -7.48
N ASN A 18 -11.18 -0.78 -6.88
CA ASN A 18 -11.04 -0.82 -5.41
C ASN A 18 -11.60 0.45 -4.76
N ALA A 19 -11.34 1.61 -5.36
CA ALA A 19 -11.88 2.88 -4.89
C ALA A 19 -13.41 2.93 -5.04
N ASP A 20 -13.96 2.44 -6.17
CA ASP A 20 -15.41 2.36 -6.40
C ASP A 20 -16.11 1.39 -5.41
N ASP A 21 -15.53 0.22 -5.17
CA ASP A 21 -16.00 -0.77 -4.18
C ASP A 21 -15.98 -0.20 -2.75
N ALA A 22 -14.98 0.63 -2.44
CA ALA A 22 -14.90 1.38 -1.19
C ALA A 22 -15.88 2.58 -1.14
N LYS A 23 -16.61 2.86 -2.24
CA LYS A 23 -17.49 4.02 -2.43
C LYS A 23 -16.75 5.34 -2.29
N ALA A 24 -15.51 5.38 -2.77
CA ALA A 24 -14.74 6.61 -2.88
C ALA A 24 -15.39 7.53 -3.91
N THR A 25 -15.40 8.82 -3.60
CA THR A 25 -15.87 9.85 -4.54
C THR A 25 -14.73 10.48 -5.30
N GLU A 26 -13.48 10.23 -4.85
CA GLU A 26 -12.27 10.78 -5.43
C GLU A 26 -11.15 9.74 -5.40
N ILE A 27 -10.43 9.65 -6.52
CA ILE A 27 -9.19 8.89 -6.65
C ILE A 27 -8.19 9.74 -7.44
N CYS A 28 -6.95 9.78 -6.96
CA CYS A 28 -5.85 10.54 -7.54
C CYS A 28 -4.66 9.62 -7.81
N PHE A 29 -4.16 9.65 -9.04
CA PHE A 29 -2.90 9.00 -9.41
C PHE A 29 -1.83 10.08 -9.54
N VAL A 30 -0.83 10.03 -8.67
CA VAL A 30 0.23 11.03 -8.58
C VAL A 30 1.56 10.36 -8.83
N PHE A 31 2.24 10.78 -9.90
CA PHE A 31 3.64 10.44 -10.07
C PHE A 31 4.48 11.41 -9.25
N ASP A 32 5.14 10.90 -8.20
CA ASP A 32 6.07 11.67 -7.37
C ASP A 32 7.50 11.41 -7.86
N PRO A 33 8.15 12.35 -8.56
CA PRO A 33 9.53 12.20 -9.02
C PRO A 33 10.56 12.52 -7.93
N ARG A 34 10.14 12.87 -6.72
CA ARG A 34 11.05 13.32 -5.65
C ARG A 34 11.93 12.17 -5.17
N GLN A 35 13.15 12.53 -4.79
CA GLN A 35 14.02 11.68 -3.98
C GLN A 35 13.93 12.19 -2.55
N HIS A 36 13.48 11.32 -1.65
CA HIS A 36 13.30 11.63 -0.24
C HIS A 36 14.57 11.34 0.57
N PRO A 37 14.79 12.04 1.70
CA PRO A 37 15.87 11.74 2.62
C PRO A 37 15.72 10.33 3.22
N ALA A 38 16.82 9.79 3.74
CA ALA A 38 16.91 8.43 4.26
C ALA A 38 17.46 8.39 5.70
N ASP A 39 17.34 9.49 6.44
CA ASP A 39 17.91 9.65 7.78
C ASP A 39 17.00 9.03 8.86
N ARG A 40 15.68 9.14 8.68
CA ARG A 40 14.62 8.69 9.59
C ARG A 40 13.75 7.63 8.92
N ILE A 41 14.37 6.48 8.63
CA ILE A 41 13.75 5.31 7.98
C ILE A 41 13.77 4.08 8.89
N PHE A 42 13.04 3.02 8.50
CA PHE A 42 12.96 1.78 9.29
C PHE A 42 14.30 1.06 9.45
N ASP A 43 15.04 0.96 8.36
CA ASP A 43 16.30 0.21 8.23
C ASP A 43 17.02 0.76 6.99
N GLU A 44 18.35 0.67 6.91
CA GLU A 44 19.12 1.05 5.71
C GLU A 44 18.61 0.34 4.45
N LYS A 45 18.05 -0.86 4.61
CA LYS A 45 17.42 -1.60 3.52
C LYS A 45 16.23 -0.86 2.90
N TRP A 46 15.56 0.03 3.62
CA TRP A 46 14.45 0.85 3.12
C TRP A 46 14.90 2.01 2.23
N ALA A 47 16.17 2.44 2.32
CA ALA A 47 16.68 3.59 1.58
C ALA A 47 16.42 3.56 0.06
N PRO A 48 16.49 2.41 -0.65
CA PRO A 48 16.15 2.33 -2.07
C PRO A 48 14.69 2.66 -2.40
N LEU A 49 13.78 2.54 -1.42
CA LEU A 49 12.35 2.86 -1.58
C LEU A 49 12.05 4.35 -1.37
N GLN A 50 13.01 5.16 -0.94
CA GLN A 50 12.87 6.62 -0.79
C GLN A 50 12.95 7.39 -2.12
N GLY A 51 12.86 6.70 -3.26
CA GLY A 51 12.97 7.31 -4.59
C GLY A 51 11.63 7.69 -5.22
N PRO A 52 11.62 7.96 -6.54
CA PRO A 52 10.42 8.23 -7.29
C PRO A 52 9.38 7.12 -7.16
N ALA A 53 8.11 7.51 -6.97
CA ALA A 53 7.02 6.57 -6.72
C ALA A 53 5.74 6.96 -7.47
N LEU A 54 4.90 5.96 -7.72
CA LEU A 54 3.50 6.17 -8.11
C LEU A 54 2.65 6.12 -6.85
N CYS A 55 2.17 7.28 -6.40
CA CYS A 55 1.27 7.41 -5.29
C CYS A 55 -0.18 7.34 -5.79
N VAL A 56 -1.01 6.60 -5.09
CA VAL A 56 -2.43 6.48 -5.39
C VAL A 56 -3.19 6.83 -4.13
N TYR A 57 -4.08 7.80 -4.24
CA TYR A 57 -4.89 8.29 -3.14
C TYR A 57 -6.35 8.04 -3.44
N ASN A 58 -7.11 7.57 -2.46
CA ASN A 58 -8.57 7.60 -2.50
C ASN A 58 -9.14 8.08 -1.16
N ASN A 59 -10.25 8.81 -1.23
CA ASN A 59 -10.84 9.46 -0.05
C ASN A 59 -11.70 8.52 0.82
N GLN A 60 -11.35 7.24 0.89
CA GLN A 60 -11.98 6.26 1.77
C GLN A 60 -10.91 5.43 2.47
N PRO A 61 -10.98 5.27 3.80
CA PRO A 61 -10.06 4.39 4.52
C PRO A 61 -10.44 2.93 4.25
N PHE A 62 -9.44 2.05 4.25
CA PHE A 62 -9.69 0.62 4.30
C PHE A 62 -10.39 0.23 5.61
N THR A 63 -11.39 -0.63 5.50
CA THR A 63 -12.00 -1.27 6.67
C THR A 63 -11.12 -2.42 7.16
N GLU A 64 -11.34 -2.87 8.40
CA GLU A 64 -10.64 -4.06 8.93
C GLU A 64 -10.82 -5.30 8.05
N ASP A 65 -11.97 -5.46 7.40
CA ASP A 65 -12.21 -6.55 6.47
C ASP A 65 -11.40 -6.40 5.18
N ASP A 66 -11.22 -5.18 4.68
CA ASP A 66 -10.38 -4.93 3.51
C ASP A 66 -8.90 -5.17 3.84
N ILE A 67 -8.43 -4.72 5.02
CA ILE A 67 -7.06 -4.99 5.51
C ILE A 67 -6.82 -6.49 5.63
N ARG A 68 -7.77 -7.24 6.19
CA ARG A 68 -7.68 -8.71 6.25
C ARG A 68 -7.71 -9.34 4.86
N GLY A 69 -8.51 -8.82 3.94
CA GLY A 69 -8.58 -9.28 2.56
C GLY A 69 -7.25 -9.13 1.83
N ILE A 70 -6.65 -7.94 1.90
CA ILE A 70 -5.39 -7.61 1.23
C ILE A 70 -4.17 -8.29 1.87
N GLN A 71 -4.21 -8.59 3.18
CA GLN A 71 -3.16 -9.37 3.84
C GLN A 71 -3.20 -10.86 3.50
N ASN A 72 -4.40 -11.44 3.34
CA ASN A 72 -4.56 -12.85 3.01
C ASN A 72 -4.30 -13.17 1.53
N LEU A 73 -4.03 -12.14 0.74
CA LEU A 73 -3.72 -12.18 -0.68
C LEU A 73 -2.50 -13.06 -1.00
N GLY A 74 -1.50 -13.08 -0.10
CA GLY A 74 -0.34 -13.98 -0.20
C GLY A 74 -0.61 -15.43 0.21
N LYS A 75 -1.75 -15.74 0.84
CA LYS A 75 -2.07 -17.08 1.36
C LYS A 75 -3.03 -17.89 0.48
N GLY A 76 -3.53 -17.33 -0.63
CA GLY A 76 -4.27 -18.10 -1.64
C GLY A 76 -5.61 -18.69 -1.17
N THR A 77 -6.18 -18.24 -0.06
CA THR A 77 -7.48 -18.71 0.43
C THR A 77 -8.62 -17.92 -0.19
N LYS A 78 -9.15 -18.47 -1.29
CA LYS A 78 -10.46 -18.12 -1.88
C LYS A 78 -11.60 -18.37 -0.89
N VAL A 79 -11.88 -17.45 0.04
CA VAL A 79 -13.13 -17.52 0.81
C VAL A 79 -13.68 -16.11 1.10
N GLY A 80 -14.76 -15.76 0.39
CA GLY A 80 -15.88 -14.99 0.96
C GLY A 80 -15.99 -13.50 0.61
N ASN A 81 -16.70 -13.16 -0.46
CA ASN A 81 -17.99 -12.43 -0.44
C ASN A 81 -18.49 -12.22 -1.89
N PRO A 82 -19.63 -12.80 -2.34
CA PRO A 82 -20.07 -12.71 -3.73
C PRO A 82 -20.70 -11.37 -4.14
N CYS A 83 -20.87 -10.41 -3.22
CA CYS A 83 -21.49 -9.11 -3.50
C CYS A 83 -20.50 -7.95 -3.74
N LYS A 84 -19.20 -8.14 -3.47
CA LYS A 84 -18.16 -7.18 -3.87
C LYS A 84 -17.56 -7.69 -5.18
N THR A 85 -17.69 -6.91 -6.25
CA THR A 85 -17.37 -7.36 -7.60
C THR A 85 -15.88 -7.15 -7.83
N GLY A 86 -15.07 -7.95 -7.13
CA GLY A 86 -13.64 -7.76 -7.02
C GLY A 86 -13.13 -8.72 -5.96
N GLN A 87 -12.79 -9.94 -6.35
CA GLN A 87 -11.96 -10.80 -5.50
C GLN A 87 -10.66 -10.04 -5.27
N TYR A 88 -10.51 -9.43 -4.09
CA TYR A 88 -9.39 -8.59 -3.65
C TYR A 88 -7.98 -9.10 -3.99
N GLY A 89 -7.82 -10.33 -4.49
CA GLY A 89 -6.54 -11.00 -4.65
C GLY A 89 -5.96 -11.20 -6.03
N ILE A 90 -6.52 -10.62 -7.08
CA ILE A 90 -5.86 -10.68 -8.39
C ILE A 90 -5.48 -9.29 -8.92
N GLY A 91 -6.34 -8.28 -8.71
CA GLY A 91 -6.09 -6.90 -9.12
C GLY A 91 -4.92 -6.24 -8.41
N PHE A 92 -4.83 -6.32 -7.07
CA PHE A 92 -3.72 -5.69 -6.34
C PHE A 92 -2.36 -6.30 -6.69
N ASN A 93 -2.29 -7.57 -7.08
CA ASN A 93 -1.02 -8.17 -7.51
C ASN A 93 -0.43 -7.52 -8.76
N SER A 94 -1.23 -6.75 -9.51
CA SER A 94 -0.73 -6.00 -10.66
C SER A 94 0.20 -4.84 -10.28
N VAL A 95 0.17 -4.35 -9.03
CA VAL A 95 1.11 -3.30 -8.56
C VAL A 95 2.55 -3.80 -8.55
N TYR A 96 2.75 -5.13 -8.45
CA TYR A 96 4.07 -5.75 -8.55
C TYR A 96 4.69 -5.69 -9.96
N HIS A 97 3.98 -5.17 -10.96
CA HIS A 97 4.60 -4.78 -12.23
C HIS A 97 5.43 -3.50 -12.12
N ILE A 98 5.16 -2.66 -11.12
CA ILE A 98 5.79 -1.34 -10.94
C ILE A 98 6.73 -1.33 -9.73
N THR A 99 6.36 -2.01 -8.64
CA THR A 99 7.15 -2.00 -7.40
C THR A 99 7.25 -3.39 -6.78
N ASP A 100 8.43 -3.74 -6.28
CA ASP A 100 8.63 -4.99 -5.53
C ASP A 100 8.10 -4.89 -4.08
N CYS A 101 7.86 -3.68 -3.58
CA CYS A 101 7.47 -3.43 -2.19
C CYS A 101 6.34 -2.37 -2.12
N PRO A 102 5.09 -2.73 -2.47
CA PRO A 102 3.97 -1.82 -2.34
C PRO A 102 3.65 -1.57 -0.85
N SER A 103 3.20 -0.38 -0.54
CA SER A 103 2.78 0.01 0.82
C SER A 103 1.63 1.02 0.76
N PHE A 104 0.83 1.08 1.81
CA PHE A 104 -0.27 2.05 1.94
C PHE A 104 -0.44 2.52 3.38
N ILE A 105 -0.96 3.75 3.54
CA ILE A 105 -1.43 4.27 4.83
C ILE A 105 -2.93 4.43 4.74
N SER A 106 -3.66 3.87 5.70
CA SER A 106 -5.11 3.99 5.79
C SER A 106 -5.54 4.64 7.10
N GLY A 107 -6.42 5.63 7.00
CA GLY A 107 -7.02 6.30 8.16
C GLY A 107 -6.00 6.98 9.07
N ASN A 108 -4.84 7.37 8.54
CA ASN A 108 -3.70 7.96 9.25
C ASN A 108 -3.08 7.08 10.36
N ASP A 109 -3.70 5.97 10.75
CA ASP A 109 -3.28 5.15 11.91
C ASP A 109 -2.76 3.76 11.54
N ILE A 110 -2.92 3.35 10.28
CA ILE A 110 -2.52 2.02 9.82
C ILE A 110 -1.56 2.15 8.65
N LEU A 111 -0.34 1.65 8.80
CA LEU A 111 0.64 1.52 7.74
C LEU A 111 0.85 0.05 7.42
N CYS A 112 0.58 -0.35 6.18
CA CYS A 112 0.83 -1.69 5.68
C CYS A 112 1.93 -1.69 4.62
N ILE A 113 2.86 -2.62 4.75
CA ILE A 113 4.00 -2.81 3.85
C ILE A 113 3.98 -4.27 3.40
N PHE A 114 3.98 -4.48 2.08
CA PHE A 114 4.06 -5.81 1.49
C PHE A 114 5.45 -6.00 0.92
N ASP A 115 6.13 -7.03 1.40
CA ASP A 115 7.50 -7.32 1.01
C ASP A 115 7.63 -8.83 0.77
N PRO A 116 7.19 -9.32 -0.40
CA PRO A 116 7.21 -10.75 -0.75
C PRO A 116 8.61 -11.36 -0.68
N HIS A 117 9.65 -10.54 -0.85
CA HIS A 117 11.05 -10.95 -0.80
C HIS A 117 11.69 -10.79 0.58
N ALA A 118 10.97 -10.26 1.57
CA ALA A 118 11.45 -9.99 2.92
C ALA A 118 12.80 -9.25 2.95
N ARG A 119 12.94 -8.25 2.07
CA ARG A 119 14.18 -7.50 1.85
C ARG A 119 14.18 -6.11 2.48
N TYR A 120 13.03 -5.44 2.53
CA TYR A 120 12.87 -4.03 2.86
C TYR A 120 12.14 -3.81 4.18
N ALA A 121 11.06 -4.54 4.42
CA ALA A 121 10.20 -4.32 5.57
C ALA A 121 10.87 -4.81 6.87
N PRO A 122 10.82 -4.02 7.96
CA PRO A 122 11.50 -4.36 9.20
C PRO A 122 10.89 -5.62 9.83
N GLY A 123 11.75 -6.60 10.12
CA GLY A 123 11.34 -7.87 10.72
C GLY A 123 10.52 -8.77 9.79
N SER A 124 10.50 -8.50 8.48
CA SER A 124 9.89 -9.41 7.51
C SER A 124 10.66 -10.71 7.39
N THR A 125 9.94 -11.80 7.14
CA THR A 125 10.51 -13.14 6.94
C THR A 125 9.80 -13.84 5.80
N SER A 126 10.34 -14.96 5.31
CA SER A 126 9.67 -15.77 4.28
C SER A 126 8.30 -16.32 4.72
N THR A 127 8.06 -16.44 6.03
CA THR A 127 6.77 -16.88 6.59
C THR A 127 5.80 -15.72 6.88
N SER A 128 6.32 -14.50 6.96
CA SER A 128 5.54 -13.27 7.14
C SER A 128 6.13 -12.17 6.24
N PRO A 129 5.89 -12.23 4.92
CA PRO A 129 6.44 -11.30 3.96
C PRO A 129 5.70 -9.95 4.02
N GLY A 130 6.23 -9.04 4.85
CA GLY A 130 5.67 -7.70 5.05
C GLY A 130 5.51 -7.33 6.53
N ARG A 131 4.93 -6.15 6.76
CA ARG A 131 4.71 -5.61 8.10
C ARG A 131 3.47 -4.73 8.11
N MET A 132 2.73 -4.77 9.21
CA MET A 132 1.66 -3.81 9.50
C MET A 132 1.99 -3.11 10.81
N PHE A 133 1.90 -1.79 10.80
CA PHE A 133 1.94 -0.94 11.97
C PHE A 133 0.53 -0.38 12.20
N ARG A 134 0.10 -0.38 13.46
CA ARG A 134 -1.15 0.23 13.92
C ARG A 134 -0.81 1.24 15.00
N ASP A 135 -1.72 2.19 15.22
CA ASP A 135 -1.58 3.22 16.24
C ASP A 135 -0.27 3.99 16.05
N LEU A 136 -0.11 4.64 14.89
CA LEU A 136 1.07 5.44 14.54
C LEU A 136 1.18 6.66 15.46
N ASP A 137 1.75 6.46 16.63
CA ASP A 137 1.92 7.45 17.68
C ASP A 137 2.93 8.54 17.29
N ALA A 138 3.01 9.58 18.13
CA ALA A 138 3.88 10.73 17.87
C ALA A 138 5.37 10.33 17.80
N ASP A 139 5.77 9.33 18.57
CA ASP A 139 7.14 8.83 18.60
C ASP A 139 7.48 8.10 17.29
N PHE A 140 6.59 7.22 16.81
CA PHE A 140 6.72 6.56 15.52
C PHE A 140 6.81 7.58 14.37
N ARG A 141 5.92 8.59 14.38
CA ARG A 141 5.92 9.64 13.35
C ARG A 141 7.19 10.48 13.36
N THR A 142 7.74 10.72 14.54
CA THR A 142 9.00 11.47 14.68
C THR A 142 10.19 10.62 14.25
N GLN A 143 10.18 9.33 14.59
CA GLN A 143 11.26 8.40 14.28
C GLN A 143 11.33 8.03 12.79
N PHE A 144 10.17 7.95 12.12
CA PHE A 144 10.04 7.51 10.73
C PHE A 144 9.44 8.60 9.82
N SER A 145 9.72 9.87 10.11
CA SER A 145 9.17 11.01 9.36
C SER A 145 9.45 10.92 7.87
N ASP A 146 10.66 10.48 7.49
CA ASP A 146 11.07 10.42 6.09
C ASP A 146 10.31 9.32 5.33
N VAL A 147 9.84 8.28 6.03
CA VAL A 147 8.95 7.25 5.45
C VAL A 147 7.55 7.82 5.27
N LEU A 148 7.04 8.56 6.25
CA LEU A 148 5.69 9.10 6.20
C LEU A 148 5.55 10.21 5.14
N ASP A 149 6.63 10.93 4.84
CA ASP A 149 6.67 11.95 3.80
C ASP A 149 6.45 11.39 2.38
N LEU A 150 6.66 10.08 2.18
CA LEU A 150 6.33 9.38 0.94
C LEU A 150 4.83 9.44 0.61
N TYR A 151 3.96 9.52 1.63
CA TYR A 151 2.51 9.42 1.47
C TYR A 151 1.83 10.77 1.20
N LEU A 152 2.61 11.78 0.79
CA LEU A 152 2.08 13.07 0.34
C LEU A 152 1.12 13.75 1.34
N GLY A 153 1.33 13.56 2.65
CA GLY A 153 0.46 14.12 3.69
C GLY A 153 0.37 15.65 3.70
N ASN A 154 1.31 16.33 3.03
CA ASN A 154 1.27 17.78 2.80
C ASN A 154 0.30 18.19 1.67
N HIS A 155 -0.09 17.26 0.80
CA HIS A 155 -0.98 17.48 -0.34
C HIS A 155 -2.38 16.89 -0.13
N PHE A 156 -2.47 15.79 0.61
CA PHE A 156 -3.74 15.09 0.87
C PHE A 156 -4.04 15.01 2.36
N LYS A 157 -5.33 15.09 2.71
CA LYS A 157 -5.77 14.80 4.08
C LYS A 157 -5.69 13.29 4.29
N LEU A 158 -4.76 12.87 5.15
CA LEU A 158 -4.57 11.46 5.50
C LEU A 158 -5.68 10.92 6.43
N ASP A 159 -6.47 11.82 7.02
CA ASP A 159 -7.61 11.47 7.85
C ASP A 159 -8.75 10.94 6.95
N ASN A 160 -9.16 9.70 7.18
CA ASN A 160 -10.16 8.97 6.38
C ASN A 160 -9.80 8.76 4.90
N CYS A 161 -8.54 8.48 4.58
CA CYS A 161 -8.14 8.09 3.23
C CYS A 161 -7.35 6.78 3.21
N THR A 162 -7.04 6.33 2.01
CA THR A 162 -6.04 5.30 1.70
C THR A 162 -5.09 5.82 0.63
#